data_AF-A0A8T4A0U0-F1
#
_entry.id   AF-A0A8T4A0U0-F1
#
_cell.length_a   1.000
_cell.length_b   1.000
_cell.length_c   1.000
_cell.angle_alpha   90.00
_cell.angle_beta   90.00
_cell.angle_gamma   90.00
#
_symmetry.space_group_name_H-M   'P 1'
#
loop_
_entity.id
_entity.type
_entity.pdbx_description
1 polymer ?
#
loop_
_entity_poly.entity_id
_entity_poly.type
_entity_poly.pdbx_seq_one_letter_code
_entity_poly.pdbx_strand_id
1 'polypeptide(L)'
;MNEVRIIMIIAFAAIVVFMIGNYTNAKKLDRYAGTLQSKAKNRKVKYAPYGTDGFKARIQFDEGPMTQLDLAFKLVDRYNFMHYLLCFCTKDSDTMAVWCRLRDETKKKLLVSRLNAAHPKQLVEEEKKIYAVFDRINDARVNEVFDALLQI
;
A
#
# COMPACT_ATOMS: atom_id res chain seq x y z
N MET A 1 21.92 29.69 -31.79
CA MET A 1 22.22 30.12 -30.39
C MET A 1 20.98 30.04 -29.48
N ASN A 2 19.81 30.52 -29.91
CA ASN A 2 18.58 30.45 -29.09
C ASN A 2 18.08 29.02 -28.85
N GLU A 3 18.19 28.13 -29.85
CA GLU A 3 17.79 26.71 -29.72
C GLU A 3 18.57 25.98 -28.63
N VAL A 4 19.90 26.13 -28.62
CA VAL A 4 20.77 25.54 -27.57
C VAL A 4 20.37 26.08 -26.20
N ARG A 5 20.05 27.37 -26.09
CA ARG A 5 19.61 27.99 -24.84
C ARG A 5 18.28 27.42 -24.36
N ILE A 6 17.33 27.20 -25.27
CA ILE A 6 16.03 26.58 -24.96
C ILE A 6 16.22 25.14 -24.48
N ILE A 7 17.04 24.35 -25.18
CA ILE A 7 17.34 22.96 -24.78
C ILE A 7 17.97 22.92 -23.37
N MET A 8 18.91 23.82 -23.09
CA MET A 8 19.55 23.92 -21.77
C MET A 8 18.54 24.26 -20.66
N ILE A 9 17.60 25.18 -20.92
CA ILE A 9 16.56 25.55 -19.96
C ILE A 9 15.63 24.36 -19.68
N ILE A 10 15.20 23.64 -20.72
CA ILE A 10 14.33 22.47 -20.58
C ILE A 10 15.03 21.35 -19.81
N ALA A 11 16.29 21.06 -20.14
CA ALA A 11 17.09 20.05 -19.45
C ALA A 11 17.27 20.41 -17.96
N PHE A 12 17.58 21.67 -17.67
CA PHE A 12 17.71 22.15 -16.29
C PHE A 12 16.39 22.01 -15.52
N ALA A 13 15.26 22.40 -16.12
CA ALA A 13 13.94 22.24 -15.51
C ALA A 13 13.62 20.76 -15.22
N ALA A 14 13.94 19.85 -16.15
CA ALA A 14 13.75 18.42 -15.95
C ALA A 14 14.58 17.88 -14.77
N ILE A 15 15.83 18.31 -14.62
CA ILE A 15 16.70 17.92 -13.49
C ILE A 15 16.12 18.42 -12.16
N VAL A 16 15.65 19.67 -12.11
CA VAL A 16 15.04 20.24 -10.90
C VAL A 16 13.79 19.46 -10.50
N VAL A 17 12.91 19.15 -11.46
CA VAL A 17 11.70 18.36 -11.21
C VAL A 17 12.05 16.95 -10.74
N PHE A 18 13.06 16.31 -11.34
CA PHE A 18 13.55 15.01 -10.91
C PHE A 18 14.01 15.03 -9.44
N MET A 19 14.81 16.03 -9.06
CA MET A 19 15.31 16.15 -7.68
C MET A 19 14.17 16.39 -6.68
N ILE A 20 13.23 17.28 -7.00
CA ILE A 20 12.06 17.57 -6.14
C ILE A 20 11.17 16.33 -6.01
N GLY A 21 10.93 15.62 -7.11
CA GLY A 21 10.14 14.39 -7.14
C GLY A 21 10.73 13.30 -6.27
N ASN A 22 12.04 13.04 -6.42
CA ASN A 22 12.76 12.06 -5.60
C ASN A 22 12.74 12.42 -4.11
N TYR A 23 13.00 13.69 -3.79
CA TYR A 23 12.95 14.14 -2.39
C TYR A 23 11.56 13.96 -1.78
N THR A 24 10.51 14.30 -2.55
CA THR A 24 9.12 14.15 -2.11
C THR A 24 8.75 12.67 -1.91
N ASN A 25 9.16 11.80 -2.83
CA ASN A 25 8.93 10.36 -2.71
C ASN A 25 9.66 9.79 -1.48
N ALA A 26 10.94 10.12 -1.28
CA ALA A 26 11.71 9.70 -0.11
C ALA A 26 11.01 10.12 1.19
N LYS A 27 10.60 11.40 1.29
CA LYS A 27 9.89 11.92 2.47
C LYS A 27 8.56 11.21 2.73
N LYS A 28 7.82 10.84 1.68
CA LYS A 28 6.57 10.06 1.80
C LYS A 28 6.82 8.63 2.26
N LEU A 29 7.83 7.95 1.71
CA LEU A 29 8.21 6.59 2.14
C LEU A 29 8.57 6.58 3.62
N ASP A 30 9.38 7.54 4.07
CA ASP A 30 9.76 7.68 5.48
C ASP A 30 8.54 7.93 6.37
N ARG A 31 7.59 8.75 5.92
CA ARG A 31 6.36 9.00 6.67
C ARG A 31 5.48 7.76 6.78
N TYR A 32 5.33 7.00 5.69
CA TYR A 32 4.58 5.74 5.70
C TYR A 32 5.24 4.68 6.59
N ALA A 33 6.56 4.51 6.47
CA ALA A 33 7.32 3.60 7.32
C ALA A 33 7.26 4.00 8.80
N GLY A 34 7.43 5.28 9.12
CA GLY A 34 7.31 5.80 10.49
C GLY A 34 5.92 5.62 11.08
N THR A 35 4.88 5.91 10.30
CA THR A 35 3.48 5.68 10.70
C THR A 35 3.25 4.19 11.00
N LEU A 36 3.73 3.31 10.12
CA LEU A 36 3.60 1.87 10.29
C LEU A 36 4.33 1.37 11.54
N GLN A 37 5.57 1.83 11.77
CA GLN A 37 6.34 1.47 12.96
C GLN A 37 5.68 1.95 14.25
N SER A 38 5.17 3.18 14.26
CA SER A 38 4.50 3.77 15.42
C SER A 38 3.20 3.04 15.80
N LYS A 39 2.47 2.51 14.80
CA LYS A 39 1.24 1.75 15.02
C LYS A 39 1.51 0.27 15.31
N ALA A 40 2.60 -0.27 14.79
CA ALA A 40 3.00 -1.64 15.07
C ALA A 40 3.50 -1.86 16.51
N LYS A 41 3.85 -0.78 17.24
CA LYS A 41 4.20 -0.59 18.68
C LYS A 41 4.94 -1.71 19.44
N ASN A 42 4.50 -2.96 19.35
CA ASN A 42 5.09 -4.13 19.99
C ASN A 42 5.41 -5.28 19.02
N ARG A 43 5.28 -5.08 17.71
CA ARG A 43 5.45 -6.13 16.69
C ARG A 43 6.72 -5.93 15.90
N LYS A 44 7.39 -7.03 15.55
CA LYS A 44 8.52 -7.00 14.63
C LYS A 44 8.02 -6.64 13.23
N VAL A 45 8.36 -5.44 12.78
CA VAL A 45 8.16 -4.99 11.39
C VAL A 45 9.46 -5.19 10.63
N LYS A 46 9.42 -5.95 9.54
CA LYS A 46 10.55 -6.09 8.62
C LYS A 46 10.26 -5.33 7.35
N TYR A 47 11.15 -4.42 6.98
CA TYR A 47 11.07 -3.66 5.74
C TYR A 47 11.94 -4.31 4.67
N ALA A 48 11.48 -4.24 3.43
CA ALA A 48 12.23 -4.65 2.24
C ALA A 48 11.88 -3.72 1.07
N PRO A 49 12.78 -3.54 0.08
CA PRO A 49 12.46 -2.75 -1.10
C PRO A 49 11.32 -3.39 -1.93
N TYR A 50 10.51 -2.56 -2.58
CA TYR A 50 9.45 -2.99 -3.50
C TYR A 50 9.45 -2.16 -4.78
N GLY A 51 10.05 -2.71 -5.84
CA GLY A 51 10.27 -1.93 -7.06
C GLY A 51 11.27 -0.79 -6.83
N THR A 52 11.23 0.22 -7.70
CA THR A 52 12.09 1.42 -7.60
C THR A 52 11.61 2.41 -6.54
N ASP A 53 10.29 2.55 -6.38
CA ASP A 53 9.68 3.65 -5.61
C ASP A 53 8.72 3.15 -4.52
N GLY A 54 9.07 2.03 -3.90
CA GLY A 54 8.21 1.36 -2.94
C GLY A 54 8.95 0.56 -1.90
N PHE A 55 8.22 0.18 -0.85
CA PHE A 55 8.69 -0.77 0.15
C PHE A 55 7.62 -1.81 0.48
N LYS A 56 8.07 -3.00 0.85
CA LYS A 56 7.27 -4.00 1.54
C LYS A 56 7.52 -3.90 3.03
N ALA A 57 6.46 -4.05 3.81
CA ALA A 57 6.55 -4.24 5.25
C ALA A 57 5.86 -5.53 5.64
N ARG A 58 6.55 -6.34 6.44
CA ARG A 58 6.02 -7.57 7.02
C ARG A 58 5.85 -7.40 8.51
N ILE A 59 4.64 -7.61 9.00
CA ILE A 59 4.28 -7.59 10.41
C ILE A 59 3.92 -9.01 10.83
N GLN A 60 4.57 -9.51 11.88
CA GLN A 60 4.26 -10.81 12.47
C GLN A 60 3.32 -10.66 13.67
N PHE A 61 2.41 -11.62 13.82
CA PHE A 61 1.40 -11.65 14.86
C PHE A 61 1.54 -12.93 15.67
N ASP A 62 1.85 -12.80 16.97
CA ASP A 62 1.96 -13.92 17.90
C ASP A 62 0.56 -14.43 18.32
N GLU A 63 -0.39 -13.50 18.44
CA GLU A 63 -1.78 -13.75 18.83
C GLU A 63 -2.77 -13.21 17.80
N GLY A 64 -3.95 -13.85 17.73
CA GLY A 64 -5.04 -13.48 16.83
C GLY A 64 -5.26 -14.43 15.65
N PRO A 65 -6.22 -14.12 14.76
CA PRO A 65 -6.61 -14.97 13.64
C PRO A 65 -5.58 -15.01 12.50
N MET A 66 -4.66 -14.04 12.47
CA MET A 66 -3.57 -13.89 11.52
C MET A 66 -2.24 -14.28 12.15
N THR A 67 -1.33 -14.82 11.35
CA THR A 67 0.08 -15.06 11.72
C THR A 67 1.00 -14.01 11.10
N GLN A 68 0.61 -13.42 9.97
CA GLN A 68 1.43 -12.46 9.24
C GLN A 68 0.56 -11.49 8.42
N LEU A 69 0.98 -10.23 8.36
CA LEU A 69 0.47 -9.21 7.45
C LEU A 69 1.64 -8.72 6.61
N ASP A 70 1.53 -8.82 5.28
CA ASP A 70 2.46 -8.21 4.33
C ASP A 70 1.77 -7.03 3.68
N LEU A 71 2.41 -5.88 3.72
CA LEU A 71 2.00 -4.64 3.06
C LEU A 71 3.03 -4.35 1.97
N ALA A 72 2.60 -3.90 0.81
CA ALA A 72 3.47 -3.32 -0.19
C ALA A 72 2.94 -1.96 -0.62
N PHE A 73 3.79 -0.94 -0.46
CA PHE A 73 3.53 0.41 -0.91
C PHE A 73 4.32 0.64 -2.18
N LYS A 74 3.66 1.17 -3.20
CA LYS A 74 4.30 1.66 -4.40
C LYS A 74 3.82 3.09 -4.64
N LEU A 75 4.78 4.02 -4.62
CA LEU A 75 4.51 5.41 -4.95
C LEU A 75 4.42 5.60 -6.45
N VAL A 76 3.74 6.68 -6.84
CA VAL A 76 3.79 7.17 -8.21
C VAL A 76 5.16 7.79 -8.50
N ASP A 77 5.58 7.71 -9.77
CA ASP A 77 6.85 8.25 -10.28
C ASP A 77 6.83 9.79 -10.35
N ARG A 78 6.84 10.44 -9.19
CA ARG A 78 6.82 11.91 -9.07
C ARG A 78 8.11 12.60 -9.54
N TYR A 79 9.15 11.82 -9.82
CA TYR A 79 10.37 12.32 -10.47
C TYR A 79 10.19 12.42 -12.00
N ASN A 80 9.16 11.80 -12.56
CA ASN A 80 8.87 11.89 -13.99
C ASN A 80 8.15 13.21 -14.29
N PHE A 81 8.75 14.07 -15.11
CA PHE A 81 8.13 15.33 -15.54
C PHE A 81 6.74 15.11 -16.19
N MET A 82 6.59 14.03 -16.95
CA MET A 82 5.31 13.67 -17.58
C MET A 82 4.23 13.34 -16.56
N HIS A 83 4.58 12.90 -15.34
CA HIS A 83 3.59 12.68 -14.30
C HIS A 83 2.80 13.96 -14.00
N TYR A 84 3.47 15.11 -13.86
CA TYR A 84 2.78 16.37 -13.55
C TYR A 84 1.92 16.88 -14.71
N LEU A 85 2.34 16.62 -15.95
CA LEU A 85 1.54 16.97 -17.13
C LEU A 85 0.30 16.08 -17.25
N LEU A 86 0.47 14.79 -16.98
CA LEU A 86 -0.58 13.80 -17.18
C LEU A 86 -1.48 13.61 -15.97
N CYS A 87 -1.09 13.99 -14.75
CA CYS A 87 -1.86 13.80 -13.51
C CYS A 87 -3.26 14.43 -13.56
N PHE A 88 -3.49 15.44 -14.41
CA PHE A 88 -4.83 15.98 -14.64
C PHE A 88 -5.77 15.02 -15.40
N CYS A 89 -5.19 14.11 -16.18
CA CYS A 89 -5.89 13.13 -17.02
C CYS A 89 -5.77 11.70 -16.46
N THR A 90 -4.62 11.37 -15.87
CA THR A 90 -4.34 10.07 -15.26
C THR A 90 -4.64 10.18 -13.77
N LYS A 91 -5.58 9.35 -13.30
CA LYS A 91 -5.88 9.21 -11.86
C LYS A 91 -4.78 8.39 -11.17
N ASP A 92 -3.51 8.74 -11.40
CA ASP A 92 -2.37 8.04 -10.82
C ASP A 92 -2.29 8.37 -9.33
N SER A 93 -2.54 7.36 -8.50
CA SER A 93 -2.46 7.46 -7.04
C SER A 93 -1.40 6.50 -6.51
N ASP A 94 -0.88 6.78 -5.32
CA ASP A 94 -0.06 5.81 -4.60
C ASP A 94 -0.88 4.54 -4.39
N THR A 95 -0.24 3.38 -4.54
CA THR A 95 -0.91 2.08 -4.43
C THR A 95 -0.40 1.34 -3.22
N MET A 96 -1.33 0.73 -2.49
CA MET A 96 -1.03 -0.15 -1.36
C MET A 96 -1.69 -1.50 -1.61
N ALA A 97 -0.89 -2.55 -1.60
CA ALA A 97 -1.36 -3.93 -1.64
C ALA A 97 -1.18 -4.57 -0.27
N VAL A 98 -2.19 -5.33 0.17
CA VAL A 98 -2.22 -5.96 1.48
C VAL A 98 -2.46 -7.45 1.30
N TRP A 99 -1.62 -8.26 1.93
CA TRP A 99 -1.78 -9.69 2.03
C TRP A 99 -1.72 -10.11 3.49
N CYS A 100 -2.53 -11.08 3.86
CA CYS A 100 -2.48 -11.67 5.19
C CYS A 100 -2.38 -13.18 5.12
N ARG A 101 -1.63 -13.75 6.06
CA ARG A 101 -1.58 -15.18 6.31
C ARG A 101 -2.40 -15.47 7.55
N LEU A 102 -3.42 -16.30 7.37
CA LEU A 102 -4.29 -16.75 8.45
C LEU A 102 -3.70 -17.97 9.16
N ARG A 103 -4.05 -18.13 10.44
CA ARG A 103 -3.79 -19.36 11.20
C ARG A 103 -4.69 -20.49 10.66
N ASP A 104 -4.23 -21.74 10.74
CA ASP A 104 -4.90 -22.86 10.08
C ASP A 104 -6.31 -23.13 10.60
N GLU A 105 -6.58 -22.87 11.88
CA GLU A 105 -7.94 -22.93 12.45
C GLU A 105 -8.89 -21.92 11.78
N THR A 106 -8.40 -20.72 11.50
CA THR A 106 -9.16 -19.67 10.79
C THR A 106 -9.36 -20.03 9.31
N LYS A 107 -8.34 -20.61 8.66
CA LYS A 107 -8.46 -21.10 7.27
C LYS A 107 -9.52 -22.20 7.15
N LYS A 108 -9.53 -23.17 8.08
CA LYS A 108 -10.51 -24.26 8.10
C LYS A 108 -11.94 -23.71 8.23
N LYS A 109 -12.17 -22.73 9.11
CA LYS A 109 -13.49 -22.07 9.24
C LYS A 109 -13.93 -21.38 7.95
N LEU A 110 -13.01 -20.72 7.24
CA LEU A 110 -13.28 -20.06 5.95
C LEU A 110 -13.52 -21.04 4.80
N LEU A 111 -12.82 -22.18 4.79
CA LEU A 111 -13.02 -23.22 3.77
C LEU A 111 -14.36 -23.93 3.95
N VAL A 112 -14.73 -24.22 5.20
CA VAL A 112 -16.04 -24.82 5.53
C VAL A 112 -17.20 -23.88 5.17
N SER A 113 -17.05 -22.56 5.35
CA SER A 113 -18.09 -21.62 4.88
C SER A 113 -18.21 -21.63 3.35
N ARG A 114 -17.08 -21.58 2.62
CA ARG A 114 -17.06 -21.61 1.15
C ARG A 114 -17.65 -22.88 0.55
N LEU A 115 -17.39 -24.04 1.15
CA LEU A 115 -17.91 -25.33 0.68
C LEU A 115 -19.43 -25.46 0.84
N ASN A 116 -20.03 -24.72 1.77
CA ASN A 116 -21.48 -24.70 1.99
C ASN A 116 -22.24 -23.74 1.05
N ALA A 117 -21.54 -22.93 0.24
CA ALA A 117 -22.14 -21.93 -0.64
C ALA A 117 -22.29 -22.44 -2.09
N ALA A 118 -23.31 -23.26 -2.34
CA ALA A 118 -23.61 -23.83 -3.66
C ALA A 118 -24.51 -22.95 -4.55
N HIS A 119 -24.73 -21.67 -4.22
CA HIS A 119 -25.58 -20.77 -5.01
C HIS A 119 -24.94 -19.39 -5.29
N PRO A 120 -25.04 -18.87 -6.53
CA PRO A 120 -24.35 -17.64 -6.95
C PRO A 120 -24.85 -16.35 -6.26
N LYS A 121 -26.06 -16.35 -5.68
CA LYS A 121 -26.55 -15.24 -4.83
C LYS A 121 -25.93 -15.24 -3.43
N GLN A 122 -25.54 -16.41 -2.92
CA GLN A 122 -24.79 -16.53 -1.67
C GLN A 122 -23.34 -16.12 -1.83
N LEU A 123 -22.79 -16.10 -3.05
CA LEU A 123 -21.40 -15.69 -3.31
C LEU A 123 -21.16 -14.21 -3.02
N VAL A 124 -22.13 -13.34 -3.29
CA VAL A 124 -22.08 -11.90 -2.94
C VAL A 124 -22.25 -11.70 -1.42
N GLU A 125 -23.01 -12.56 -0.76
CA GLU A 125 -23.23 -12.56 0.68
C GLU A 125 -22.05 -13.20 1.45
N GLU A 126 -21.36 -14.15 0.83
CA GLU A 126 -20.10 -14.75 1.24
C GLU A 126 -18.93 -13.82 1.00
N GLU A 127 -18.90 -13.05 -0.10
CA GLU A 127 -17.96 -11.93 -0.26
C GLU A 127 -18.18 -10.89 0.81
N LYS A 128 -19.43 -10.51 1.11
CA LYS A 128 -19.74 -9.68 2.29
C LYS A 128 -19.32 -10.34 3.60
N LYS A 129 -19.35 -11.67 3.74
CA LYS A 129 -18.79 -12.37 4.91
C LYS A 129 -17.27 -12.46 4.89
N ILE A 130 -16.61 -12.47 3.74
CA ILE A 130 -15.15 -12.41 3.59
C ILE A 130 -14.67 -11.01 3.89
N TYR A 131 -15.40 -9.98 3.44
CA TYR A 131 -15.23 -8.59 3.86
C TYR A 131 -15.58 -8.40 5.32
N ALA A 132 -16.62 -9.06 5.86
CA ALA A 132 -16.94 -9.04 7.29
C ALA A 132 -15.95 -9.86 8.13
N VAL A 133 -15.29 -10.85 7.54
CA VAL A 133 -14.17 -11.59 8.14
C VAL A 133 -12.92 -10.75 8.02
N PHE A 134 -12.71 -10.00 6.93
CA PHE A 134 -11.74 -8.92 6.86
C PHE A 134 -12.09 -7.78 7.81
N ASP A 135 -13.35 -7.55 8.18
CA ASP A 135 -13.78 -6.58 9.19
C ASP A 135 -13.70 -7.13 10.62
N ARG A 136 -13.77 -8.46 10.79
CA ARG A 136 -13.50 -9.15 12.07
C ARG A 136 -12.02 -9.41 12.28
N ILE A 137 -11.27 -9.53 11.19
CA ILE A 137 -9.81 -9.58 11.14
C ILE A 137 -9.25 -8.14 11.08
N ASN A 138 -10.06 -7.16 10.66
CA ASN A 138 -9.95 -5.75 11.05
C ASN A 138 -10.27 -5.68 12.54
N ASP A 139 -9.32 -6.17 13.33
CA ASP A 139 -9.11 -5.60 14.63
C ASP A 139 -9.06 -4.07 14.45
N ALA A 140 -9.57 -3.28 15.41
CA ALA A 140 -9.55 -1.80 15.32
C ALA A 140 -8.16 -1.25 14.94
N ARG A 141 -7.11 -2.05 15.18
CA ARG A 141 -5.70 -1.88 14.85
C ARG A 141 -5.36 -1.89 13.35
N VAL A 142 -6.05 -2.68 12.51
CA VAL A 142 -5.81 -2.69 11.06
C VAL A 142 -6.45 -1.47 10.42
N ASN A 143 -7.70 -1.15 10.78
CA ASN A 143 -8.36 0.09 10.35
C ASN A 143 -7.61 1.33 10.85
N GLU A 144 -7.10 1.35 12.09
CA GLU A 144 -6.24 2.45 12.54
C GLU A 144 -4.96 2.62 11.71
N VAL A 145 -4.37 1.52 11.22
CA VAL A 145 -3.20 1.60 10.33
C VAL A 145 -3.64 2.04 8.94
N PHE A 146 -4.74 1.48 8.42
CA PHE A 146 -5.26 1.75 7.08
C PHE A 146 -5.80 3.17 6.96
N ASP A 147 -6.67 3.60 7.88
CA ASP A 147 -7.23 4.94 7.97
C ASP A 147 -6.14 5.99 8.22
N ALA A 148 -5.15 5.71 9.06
CA ALA A 148 -4.02 6.62 9.27
C ALA A 148 -3.14 6.74 8.01
N LEU A 149 -3.01 5.68 7.22
CA LEU A 149 -2.25 5.71 5.97
C LEU A 149 -3.03 6.38 4.84
N LEU A 150 -4.37 6.27 4.84
CA LEU A 150 -5.25 6.94 3.87
C LEU A 150 -5.50 8.43 4.16
N GLN A 151 -5.19 8.89 5.39
CA GLN A 151 -5.28 10.31 5.79
C GLN A 151 -3.99 11.12 5.52
N ILE A 152 -2.93 10.49 5.00
CA ILE A 152 -1.63 11.11 4.67
C ILE A 152 -1.56 11.46 3.17
#